data_AF-A0A945WLW5-F1
#
_entry.id   AF-A0A945WLW5-F1
#
_cell.length_a   1.000
_cell.length_b   1.000
_cell.length_c   1.000
_cell.angle_alpha   90.00
_cell.angle_beta   90.00
_cell.angle_gamma   90.00
#
_symmetry.space_group_name_H-M   'P 1'
#
loop_
_entity.id
_entity.type
_entity.pdbx_description
1 polymer ?
#
loop_
_entity_poly.entity_id
_entity_poly.type
_entity_poly.pdbx_seq_one_letter_code
_entity_poly.pdbx_strand_id
1 'polypeptide(L)'
;MTDSSGEQRYTLLGAPVVSLGEDEELETGIFRVRSEARAEVTTQGGGSAVVGQPRLETSGGTYPLVRAITRLGRGTDVDIRVEDPGASRNHCEIVLGSPAYLRDLDSTNGTFHNGEQITEVVLVEGSVVQIGATSLVFRSG
;
A
#
# COMPACT_ATOMS: atom_id res chain seq x y z
N MET A 1 45.85 24.85 -25.82
CA MET A 1 46.06 23.39 -25.85
C MET A 1 45.29 22.86 -24.65
N THR A 2 44.11 22.23 -24.73
CA THR A 2 43.20 21.76 -25.78
C THR A 2 41.89 21.44 -25.00
N ASP A 3 40.76 22.10 -25.28
CA ASP A 3 39.58 21.61 -26.04
C ASP A 3 39.15 20.13 -25.86
N SER A 4 37.81 19.95 -25.82
CA SER A 4 36.99 18.72 -25.97
C SER A 4 37.07 17.65 -24.85
N SER A 5 36.09 16.79 -24.52
CA SER A 5 34.80 16.31 -25.06
C SER A 5 34.15 15.45 -23.93
N GLY A 6 32.87 15.05 -23.92
CA GLY A 6 31.83 15.11 -24.93
C GLY A 6 30.56 14.44 -24.40
N GLU A 7 29.44 15.03 -24.78
CA GLU A 7 28.10 14.49 -24.68
C GLU A 7 27.96 13.25 -25.56
N GLN A 8 27.31 12.18 -25.08
CA GLN A 8 26.80 11.13 -25.97
C GLN A 8 25.33 10.85 -25.71
N ARG A 9 24.59 11.05 -26.81
CA ARG A 9 23.17 10.91 -27.04
C ARG A 9 22.80 9.43 -27.12
N TYR A 10 21.62 9.05 -26.65
CA TYR A 10 20.97 7.80 -27.05
C TYR A 10 19.60 8.09 -27.65
N THR A 11 19.45 7.73 -28.93
CA THR A 11 18.20 7.70 -29.69
C THR A 11 17.57 6.32 -29.54
N LEU A 12 16.29 6.24 -29.18
CA LEU A 12 15.53 5.00 -29.14
C LEU A 12 14.96 4.68 -30.53
N LEU A 13 15.35 3.53 -31.08
CA LEU A 13 14.82 2.95 -32.31
C LEU A 13 13.72 1.93 -31.97
N GLY A 14 12.50 2.19 -32.46
CA GLY A 14 11.43 1.20 -32.61
C GLY A 14 10.40 1.13 -31.48
N ALA A 15 9.12 1.25 -31.85
CA ALA A 15 7.99 1.07 -30.95
C ALA A 15 7.77 -0.41 -30.64
N PRO A 16 7.63 -0.84 -29.36
CA PRO A 16 7.35 -2.23 -29.04
C PRO A 16 5.90 -2.57 -29.38
N VAL A 17 5.70 -3.69 -30.07
CA VAL A 17 4.40 -4.29 -30.33
C VAL A 17 4.04 -5.16 -29.12
N VAL A 18 2.84 -4.99 -28.57
CA VAL A 18 2.33 -5.76 -27.42
C VAL A 18 1.31 -6.78 -27.94
N SER A 19 1.44 -8.03 -27.50
CA SER A 19 0.43 -9.08 -27.67
C SER A 19 0.00 -9.56 -26.28
N LEU A 20 -1.31 -9.72 -26.07
CA LEU A 20 -1.93 -10.13 -24.81
C LEU A 20 -2.32 -11.61 -24.89
N GLY A 21 -2.00 -12.37 -23.85
CA GLY A 21 -2.56 -13.71 -23.58
C GLY A 21 -3.30 -13.68 -22.25
N GLU A 22 -4.41 -14.42 -22.15
CA GLU A 22 -5.23 -14.55 -20.94
C GLU A 22 -4.80 -15.81 -20.16
N ASP A 23 -4.49 -15.66 -18.87
CA ASP A 23 -4.09 -16.75 -17.98
C ASP A 23 -5.07 -16.87 -16.79
N GLU A 24 -5.58 -18.08 -16.59
CA GLU A 24 -6.52 -18.51 -15.54
C GLU A 24 -5.76 -19.10 -14.33
N GLU A 25 -4.96 -18.31 -13.62
CA GLU A 25 -4.57 -18.59 -12.23
C GLU A 25 -4.04 -17.29 -11.61
N LEU A 26 -4.85 -16.67 -10.74
CA LEU A 26 -4.60 -15.32 -10.20
C LEU A 26 -3.47 -15.33 -9.16
N GLU A 27 -2.23 -15.34 -9.62
CA GLU A 27 -1.10 -14.73 -8.92
C GLU A 27 -1.04 -13.25 -9.31
N THR A 28 -1.63 -12.35 -8.50
CA THR A 28 -1.63 -10.91 -8.81
C THR A 28 -0.26 -10.30 -8.52
N GLY A 29 0.67 -10.51 -9.44
CA GLY A 29 1.93 -9.77 -9.56
C GLY A 29 1.69 -8.35 -10.10
N ILE A 30 2.06 -7.36 -9.29
CA ILE A 30 2.57 -6.02 -9.65
C ILE A 30 1.99 -5.36 -10.92
N PHE A 31 0.86 -4.66 -10.76
CA PHE A 31 0.40 -3.67 -11.73
C PHE A 31 1.19 -2.36 -11.58
N ARG A 32 2.01 -2.01 -12.57
CA ARG A 32 2.79 -0.77 -12.59
C ARG A 32 2.12 0.25 -13.49
N VAL A 33 1.29 1.12 -12.94
CA VAL A 33 0.78 2.31 -13.65
C VAL A 33 1.89 3.36 -13.65
N ARG A 34 2.51 3.59 -14.82
CA ARG A 34 3.32 4.78 -15.05
C ARG A 34 2.39 5.91 -15.46
N SER A 35 2.02 6.74 -14.48
CA SER A 35 1.78 8.15 -14.70
C SER A 35 2.86 8.89 -13.93
N GLU A 36 3.49 9.86 -14.58
CA GLU A 36 4.61 10.63 -14.03
C GLU A 36 4.25 11.26 -12.68
N ALA A 37 4.75 10.64 -11.62
CA ALA A 37 5.17 11.33 -10.42
C ALA A 37 6.60 10.89 -10.17
N ARG A 38 7.54 11.77 -10.50
CA ARG A 38 8.89 11.69 -9.96
C ARG A 38 8.76 11.75 -8.43
N ALA A 39 8.84 10.60 -7.78
CA ALA A 39 9.10 10.53 -6.34
C ALA A 39 10.51 9.99 -6.18
N GLU A 40 11.44 10.93 -6.22
CA GLU A 40 12.77 10.77 -5.66
C GLU A 40 12.60 10.43 -4.18
N VAL A 41 13.15 9.29 -3.76
CA VAL A 41 13.24 8.94 -2.33
C VAL A 41 14.35 9.80 -1.75
N THR A 42 13.98 11.01 -1.34
CA THR A 42 14.70 11.78 -0.35
C THR A 42 13.83 11.78 0.90
N THR A 43 14.44 11.52 2.05
CA THR A 43 13.84 11.85 3.34
C THR A 43 13.31 13.29 3.26
N GLN A 44 12.02 13.48 3.54
CA GLN A 44 11.18 14.66 3.27
C GLN A 44 10.58 14.75 1.85
N GLY A 45 9.26 14.55 1.78
CA GLY A 45 8.40 14.89 0.66
C GLY A 45 7.00 14.32 0.96
N GLY A 46 5.99 15.13 1.27
CA GLY A 46 5.42 15.99 0.25
C GLY A 46 4.75 15.20 -0.88
N GLY A 47 4.44 13.90 -0.67
CA GLY A 47 3.55 13.16 -1.55
C GLY A 47 2.18 13.82 -1.45
N SER A 48 1.87 14.69 -2.40
CA SER A 48 0.51 15.18 -2.62
C SER A 48 -0.39 13.97 -2.55
N ALA A 49 -1.18 13.88 -1.47
CA ALA A 49 -2.19 12.87 -1.33
C ALA A 49 -2.98 12.94 -2.62
N VAL A 50 -2.86 11.92 -3.47
CA VAL A 50 -3.68 11.82 -4.67
C VAL A 50 -5.10 11.84 -4.14
N VAL A 51 -5.74 13.00 -4.24
CA VAL A 51 -7.03 13.29 -3.63
C VAL A 51 -8.00 12.27 -4.24
N GLY A 52 -8.63 11.44 -3.42
CA GLY A 52 -9.51 10.36 -3.88
C GLY A 52 -8.98 8.92 -3.80
N GLN A 53 -7.76 8.65 -3.31
CA GLN A 53 -7.31 7.25 -3.11
C GLN A 53 -7.44 6.78 -1.64
N PRO A 54 -7.93 5.54 -1.41
CA PRO A 54 -7.93 4.95 -0.07
C PRO A 54 -6.51 4.79 0.49
N ARG A 55 -6.31 5.12 1.77
CA ARG A 55 -5.01 5.06 2.45
C ARG A 55 -5.15 4.84 3.95
N LEU A 56 -4.09 4.35 4.57
CA LEU A 56 -3.93 4.29 6.02
C LEU A 56 -2.91 5.32 6.49
N GLU A 57 -3.25 6.07 7.53
CA GLU A 57 -2.38 7.07 8.16
C GLU A 57 -1.95 6.57 9.54
N THR A 58 -0.67 6.66 9.87
CA THR A 58 -0.12 6.34 11.19
C THR A 58 0.94 7.37 11.59
N SER A 59 1.45 7.30 12.81
CA SER A 59 2.51 8.20 13.31
C SER A 59 3.79 8.13 12.47
N GLY A 60 4.08 6.98 11.87
CA GLY A 60 5.23 6.74 11.01
C GLY A 60 5.06 7.09 9.52
N GLY A 61 3.85 7.48 9.08
CA GLY A 61 3.63 7.86 7.68
C GLY A 61 2.26 7.46 7.13
N THR A 62 2.14 7.50 5.80
CA THR A 62 0.90 7.23 5.08
C THR A 62 1.11 6.11 4.07
N TYR A 63 0.24 5.11 4.10
CA TYR A 63 0.29 3.92 3.25
C TYR A 63 -0.90 3.91 2.30
N PRO A 64 -0.69 4.10 0.98
CA PRO A 64 -1.78 3.99 0.01
C PRO A 64 -2.27 2.55 -0.11
N LEU A 65 -3.59 2.35 -0.15
CA LEU A 65 -4.21 1.05 -0.36
C LEU A 65 -4.48 0.89 -1.87
N VAL A 66 -3.50 0.31 -2.57
CA VAL A 66 -3.50 0.18 -4.05
C VAL A 66 -4.09 -1.13 -4.57
N ARG A 67 -4.26 -2.13 -3.70
CA ARG A 67 -4.67 -3.49 -4.03
C ARG A 67 -6.02 -3.83 -3.39
N ALA A 68 -6.76 -4.75 -3.99
CA ALA A 68 -8.08 -5.16 -3.51
C ALA A 68 -8.04 -5.72 -2.09
N ILE A 69 -7.01 -6.48 -1.73
CA ILE A 69 -6.80 -6.99 -0.37
C ILE A 69 -5.44 -6.52 0.10
N THR A 70 -5.38 -5.78 1.20
CA THR A 70 -4.13 -5.32 1.84
C THR A 70 -3.97 -6.00 3.19
N ARG A 71 -2.91 -6.80 3.35
CA ARG A 71 -2.59 -7.50 4.60
C ARG A 71 -1.71 -6.66 5.52
N LEU A 72 -2.04 -6.67 6.81
CA LEU A 72 -1.30 -6.00 7.85
C LEU A 72 -0.78 -7.01 8.88
N GLY A 73 0.43 -6.79 9.36
CA GLY A 73 1.04 -7.59 10.41
C GLY A 73 2.53 -7.32 10.55
N ARG A 74 3.20 -8.03 11.45
CA ARG A 74 4.66 -7.91 11.65
C ARG A 74 5.49 -8.81 10.72
N GLY A 75 4.83 -9.65 9.93
CA GLY A 75 5.46 -10.60 9.03
C GLY A 75 6.24 -9.92 7.91
N THR A 76 6.99 -10.71 7.14
CA THR A 76 7.61 -10.26 5.88
C THR A 76 6.71 -10.52 4.66
N ASP A 77 5.69 -11.37 4.83
CA ASP A 77 4.70 -11.75 3.82
C ASP A 77 3.41 -10.91 3.92
N VAL A 78 3.55 -9.66 4.34
CA VAL A 78 2.43 -8.72 4.47
C VAL A 78 2.72 -7.46 3.69
N ASP A 79 1.65 -6.77 3.35
CA ASP A 79 1.70 -5.60 2.53
C ASP A 79 2.08 -4.33 3.29
N ILE A 80 1.55 -4.19 4.51
CA ILE A 80 1.88 -3.12 5.44
C ILE A 80 2.45 -3.77 6.68
N ARG A 81 3.75 -3.53 6.88
CA ARG A 81 4.46 -4.06 8.03
C ARG A 81 4.19 -3.18 9.25
N VAL A 82 3.65 -3.80 10.29
CA VAL A 82 3.42 -3.20 11.60
C VAL A 82 4.55 -3.64 12.52
N GLU A 83 5.41 -2.70 12.89
CA GLU A 83 6.56 -2.94 13.78
C GLU A 83 6.13 -2.92 15.26
N ASP A 84 5.20 -3.80 15.60
CA ASP A 84 4.62 -3.90 16.94
C ASP A 84 4.77 -5.33 17.48
N PRO A 85 5.30 -5.52 18.70
CA PRO A 85 5.39 -6.85 19.30
C PRO A 85 4.03 -7.48 19.57
N GLY A 86 2.97 -6.66 19.72
CA GLY A 86 1.59 -7.09 19.83
C GLY A 86 0.93 -7.44 18.50
N ALA A 87 1.58 -7.19 17.36
CA ALA A 87 1.07 -7.60 16.06
C ALA A 87 1.40 -9.08 15.76
N SER A 88 0.46 -9.75 15.09
CA SER A 88 0.68 -11.10 14.56
C SER A 88 1.38 -11.01 13.21
N ARG A 89 2.02 -12.10 12.75
CA ARG A 89 2.72 -12.12 11.46
C ARG A 89 1.77 -11.75 10.31
N ASN A 90 0.63 -12.42 10.28
CA ASN A 90 -0.56 -12.04 9.53
C ASN A 90 -1.60 -11.70 10.61
N HIS A 91 -1.99 -10.42 10.72
CA HIS A 91 -2.83 -9.95 11.83
C HIS A 91 -4.23 -9.64 11.34
N CYS A 92 -4.34 -8.80 10.32
CA CYS A 92 -5.61 -8.47 9.70
C CYS A 92 -5.42 -8.16 8.22
N GLU A 93 -6.53 -8.08 7.50
CA GLU A 93 -6.55 -7.62 6.12
C GLU A 93 -7.66 -6.60 5.92
N ILE A 94 -7.40 -5.68 4.99
CA ILE A 94 -8.38 -4.72 4.50
C ILE A 94 -8.77 -5.14 3.10
N VAL A 95 -10.06 -5.40 2.91
CA VAL A 95 -10.64 -5.69 1.60
C VAL A 95 -11.27 -4.39 1.10
N LEU A 96 -10.65 -3.78 0.09
CA LEU A 96 -11.21 -2.63 -0.60
C LEU A 96 -12.41 -3.06 -1.45
N GLY A 97 -13.49 -2.29 -1.34
CA GLY A 97 -14.73 -2.50 -2.05
C GLY A 97 -15.68 -1.33 -1.83
N SER A 98 -16.93 -1.50 -2.22
CA SER A 98 -18.02 -0.57 -1.89
C SER A 98 -19.13 -1.35 -1.19
N PRO A 99 -19.01 -1.61 0.12
CA PRO A 99 -18.09 -0.97 1.09
C PRO A 99 -16.74 -1.68 1.27
N ALA A 100 -15.79 -1.00 1.94
CA ALA A 100 -14.52 -1.59 2.37
C ALA A 100 -14.68 -2.32 3.71
N TYR A 101 -13.90 -3.38 3.93
CA TYR A 101 -13.96 -4.20 5.14
C TYR A 101 -12.59 -4.34 5.79
N LEU A 102 -12.58 -4.41 7.11
CA LEU A 102 -11.44 -4.84 7.91
C LEU A 102 -11.77 -6.22 8.49
N ARG A 103 -10.86 -7.17 8.36
CA ARG A 103 -11.02 -8.53 8.85
C ARG A 103 -9.81 -8.96 9.66
N ASP A 104 -10.04 -9.49 10.84
CA ASP A 104 -9.01 -10.13 11.67
C ASP A 104 -8.68 -11.52 11.11
N LEU A 105 -7.39 -11.86 11.09
CA LEU A 105 -6.86 -13.14 10.60
C LEU A 105 -6.48 -14.07 11.75
N ASP A 106 -7.36 -14.17 12.75
CA ASP A 106 -7.15 -14.94 13.98
C ASP A 106 -5.89 -14.47 14.73
N SER A 107 -5.83 -13.16 14.93
CA SER A 107 -4.66 -12.54 15.55
C SER A 107 -4.60 -12.81 17.05
N THR A 108 -3.38 -12.84 17.58
CA THR A 108 -3.14 -13.24 18.99
C THR A 108 -3.72 -12.27 20.00
N ASN A 109 -3.68 -10.96 19.70
CA ASN A 109 -4.19 -9.91 20.58
C ASN A 109 -5.53 -9.33 20.10
N GLY A 110 -6.04 -9.80 18.96
CA GLY A 110 -7.20 -9.24 18.29
C GLY A 110 -6.90 -7.94 17.54
N THR A 111 -7.75 -7.68 16.55
CA THR A 111 -7.84 -6.39 15.86
C THR A 111 -8.94 -5.55 16.49
N PHE A 112 -8.69 -4.25 16.68
CA PHE A 112 -9.67 -3.32 17.24
C PHE A 112 -10.06 -2.26 16.22
N HIS A 113 -11.36 -1.95 16.14
CA HIS A 113 -11.92 -0.87 15.34
C HIS A 113 -12.61 0.13 16.28
N ASN A 114 -12.14 1.39 16.27
CA ASN A 114 -12.63 2.44 17.16
C ASN A 114 -12.68 2.05 18.66
N GLY A 115 -11.76 1.18 19.09
CA GLY A 115 -11.66 0.69 20.46
C GLY A 115 -12.46 -0.59 20.77
N GLU A 116 -13.24 -1.10 19.83
CA GLU A 116 -13.97 -2.36 19.97
C GLU A 116 -13.23 -3.50 19.23
N GLN A 117 -13.10 -4.67 19.85
CA GLN A 117 -12.50 -5.82 19.20
C GLN A 117 -13.42 -6.38 18.12
N ILE A 118 -12.88 -6.64 16.93
CA ILE A 118 -13.65 -7.11 15.77
C ILE A 118 -13.09 -8.42 15.22
N THR A 119 -13.94 -9.16 14.53
CA THR A 119 -13.53 -10.23 13.61
C THR A 119 -13.66 -9.76 12.17
N GLU A 120 -14.72 -9.03 11.86
CA GLU A 120 -14.94 -8.35 10.59
C GLU A 120 -15.81 -7.09 10.82
N VAL A 121 -15.48 -5.99 10.17
CA VAL A 121 -16.24 -4.73 10.26
C VAL A 121 -16.11 -3.93 8.97
N VAL A 122 -17.14 -3.15 8.67
CA VAL A 122 -17.09 -2.18 7.56
C VAL A 122 -16.17 -1.01 7.96
N LEU A 123 -15.22 -0.68 7.09
CA LEU A 123 -14.41 0.51 7.21
C LEU A 123 -15.09 1.71 6.57
N VAL A 124 -15.18 2.78 7.34
CA VAL A 124 -15.66 4.10 6.90
C VAL A 124 -14.56 5.14 7.05
N GLU A 125 -14.65 6.23 6.29
CA GLU A 125 -13.75 7.39 6.40
C GLU A 125 -13.53 7.79 7.88
N GLY A 126 -12.28 7.88 8.30
CA GLY A 126 -11.88 8.23 9.66
C GLY A 126 -11.87 7.07 10.66
N SER A 127 -12.19 5.84 10.25
CA SER A 127 -12.12 4.66 11.12
C SER A 127 -10.71 4.45 11.68
N VAL A 128 -10.62 4.20 12.98
CA VAL A 128 -9.35 3.88 13.64
C VAL A 128 -9.21 2.37 13.75
N VAL A 129 -8.18 1.82 13.12
CA VAL A 129 -7.76 0.43 13.23
C VAL A 129 -6.59 0.35 14.20
N GLN A 130 -6.70 -0.48 15.22
CA GLN A 130 -5.65 -0.69 16.20
C GLN A 130 -5.18 -2.14 16.20
N ILE A 131 -3.86 -2.30 16.15
CA ILE A 131 -3.11 -3.55 16.10
C ILE A 131 -2.03 -3.45 17.17
N GLY A 132 -2.17 -4.20 18.27
CA GLY A 132 -1.27 -4.03 19.42
C GLY A 132 -1.30 -2.60 19.97
N ALA A 133 -0.15 -1.94 20.01
CA ALA A 133 -0.01 -0.53 20.38
C ALA A 133 -0.04 0.43 19.18
N THR A 134 -0.13 -0.09 17.95
CA THR A 134 -0.13 0.70 16.72
C THR A 134 -1.55 1.05 16.30
N SER A 135 -1.79 2.35 16.06
CA SER A 135 -3.05 2.85 15.51
C SER A 135 -2.86 3.35 14.08
N LEU A 136 -3.79 2.98 13.21
CA LEU A 136 -3.88 3.39 11.81
C LEU A 136 -5.26 3.99 11.54
N VAL A 137 -5.33 5.12 10.84
CA VAL A 137 -6.58 5.78 10.46
C VAL A 137 -6.86 5.50 9.01
N PHE A 138 -8.04 4.95 8.72
CA PHE A 138 -8.51 4.73 7.36
C PHE A 138 -9.08 6.01 6.75
N ARG A 139 -8.64 6.30 5.53
CA ARG A 139 -9.14 7.37 4.68
C ARG A 139 -9.58 6.74 3.37
N SER A 140 -10.83 6.92 2.96
CA SER A 140 -11.37 6.43 1.69
C SER A 140 -10.94 7.27 0.49
N GLY A 141 -10.48 8.52 0.71
CA GLY A 141 -10.02 9.42 -0.34
C GLY A 141 -10.98 10.57 -0.63
#